data_AF-A0A0J1J5R7-F1
#
_entry.id   AF-A0A0J1J5R7-F1
#
_cell.length_a   1.000
_cell.length_b   1.000
_cell.length_c   1.000
_cell.angle_alpha   90.00
_cell.angle_beta   90.00
_cell.angle_gamma   90.00
#
_symmetry.space_group_name_H-M   'P 1'
#
loop_
_entity.id
_entity.type
_entity.pdbx_description
1 polymer ?
#
loop_
_entity_poly.entity_id
_entity_poly.type
_entity_poly.pdbx_seq_one_letter_code
_entity_poly.pdbx_strand_id
1 'polypeptide(L)'
;MEIKNVYEELGQENYSAVKDRFCGNEKLLEKFVKKFLLDPTYEKLEESVSAGDRQGIEINAHTLKGVAGNLGFCSLQSECAELVGCIRLDNNEQIPELFERVKSTYTNIIQVIKKLD
;
A
#
# COMPACT_ATOMS: atom_id res chain seq x y z
N MET A 1 17.56 4.06 -10.27
CA MET A 1 17.13 2.64 -10.13
C MET A 1 16.14 2.33 -11.25
N GLU A 2 16.07 1.11 -11.77
CA GLU A 2 15.01 0.71 -12.71
C GLU A 2 13.76 0.25 -11.95
N ILE A 3 12.57 0.38 -12.56
CA ILE A 3 11.30 0.04 -11.90
C ILE A 3 11.24 -1.43 -11.47
N LYS A 4 11.85 -2.35 -12.22
CA LYS A 4 11.97 -3.76 -11.84
C LYS A 4 12.66 -3.96 -10.49
N ASN A 5 13.73 -3.20 -10.22
CA ASN A 5 14.52 -3.33 -9.00
C ASN A 5 13.72 -2.89 -7.76
N VAL A 6 12.74 -1.98 -7.90
CA VAL A 6 11.80 -1.65 -6.81
C VAL A 6 11.03 -2.89 -6.37
N TYR A 7 10.50 -3.66 -7.32
CA TYR A 7 9.75 -4.88 -7.02
C TYR A 7 10.65 -5.98 -6.43
N GLU A 8 11.87 -6.12 -6.94
CA GLU A 8 12.86 -7.07 -6.39
C GLU A 8 13.25 -6.73 -4.95
N GLU A 9 13.56 -5.47 -4.66
CA GLU A 9 13.90 -5.02 -3.29
C GLU A 9 12.73 -5.16 -2.31
N LEU A 10 11.49 -4.99 -2.80
CA LEU A 10 10.27 -5.21 -2.01
C LEU A 10 9.89 -6.70 -1.88
N GLY A 11 10.70 -7.62 -2.40
CA GLY A 11 10.43 -9.06 -2.38
C GLY A 11 9.19 -9.47 -3.16
N GLN A 12 8.80 -8.69 -4.18
CA GLN A 12 7.60 -8.95 -4.97
C GLN A 12 7.94 -9.85 -6.16
N GLU A 13 7.53 -11.12 -6.08
CA GLU A 13 7.92 -12.16 -7.04
C GLU A 13 7.28 -12.02 -8.44
N ASN A 14 6.27 -11.16 -8.60
CA ASN A 14 5.45 -11.13 -9.82
C ASN A 14 5.47 -9.79 -10.58
N TYR A 15 6.66 -9.22 -10.76
CA TYR A 15 6.85 -8.01 -11.58
C TYR A 15 6.23 -8.12 -12.99
N SER A 16 6.31 -9.30 -13.62
CA SER A 16 5.73 -9.51 -14.96
C SER A 16 4.23 -9.29 -14.98
N ALA A 17 3.47 -9.90 -14.06
CA ALA A 17 2.02 -9.70 -14.01
C ALA A 17 1.64 -8.26 -13.68
N VAL A 18 2.42 -7.56 -12.85
CA VAL A 18 2.20 -6.13 -12.58
C VAL A 18 2.38 -5.34 -13.86
N LYS A 19 3.48 -5.54 -14.58
CA LYS A 19 3.76 -4.86 -15.85
C LYS A 19 2.67 -5.11 -16.91
N ASP A 20 2.13 -6.32 -16.98
CA ASP A 20 1.07 -6.68 -17.93
C ASP A 20 -0.24 -5.90 -17.67
N ARG A 21 -0.55 -5.54 -16.41
CA ARG A 21 -1.67 -4.64 -16.07
C ARG A 21 -1.52 -3.25 -16.66
N PHE A 22 -0.27 -2.83 -16.93
CA PHE A 22 0.06 -1.58 -17.60
C PHE A 22 0.35 -1.80 -19.09
N CYS A 23 -0.22 -2.85 -19.70
CA CYS A 23 -0.06 -3.18 -21.12
C CYS A 23 1.41 -3.34 -21.54
N GLY A 24 2.27 -3.84 -20.66
CA GLY A 24 3.71 -3.95 -20.93
C GLY A 24 4.48 -2.64 -20.82
N ASN A 25 3.81 -1.52 -20.49
CA ASN A 25 4.40 -0.18 -20.50
C ASN A 25 5.05 0.17 -19.15
N GLU A 26 6.35 -0.10 -19.04
CA GLU A 26 7.13 0.17 -17.82
C GLU A 26 7.17 1.65 -17.45
N LYS A 27 7.19 2.56 -18.43
CA LYS A 27 7.15 4.01 -18.16
C LYS A 27 5.82 4.45 -17.55
N LEU A 28 4.72 3.81 -17.97
CA LEU A 28 3.40 4.06 -17.39
C LEU A 28 3.34 3.52 -15.96
N LEU A 29 3.84 2.31 -15.72
CA LEU A 29 3.95 1.73 -14.39
C LEU A 29 4.76 2.63 -13.46
N GLU A 30 5.97 3.01 -13.88
CA GLU A 30 6.86 3.92 -13.14
C GLU A 30 6.17 5.24 -12.80
N LYS A 31 5.44 5.85 -13.74
CA LYS A 31 4.68 7.08 -13.49
C LYS A 31 3.67 6.90 -12.36
N PHE A 32 2.96 5.77 -12.31
CA PHE A 32 1.98 5.51 -11.25
C PHE A 32 2.63 5.13 -9.93
N VAL A 33 3.76 4.41 -9.94
CA VAL A 33 4.56 4.15 -8.75
C VAL A 33 5.12 5.45 -8.16
N LYS A 34 5.62 6.38 -8.99
CA LYS A 34 6.04 7.72 -8.51
C LYS A 34 4.88 8.53 -7.94
N LYS A 35 3.67 8.41 -8.51
CA LYS A 35 2.46 9.04 -7.96
C LYS A 35 2.05 8.50 -6.59
N PHE A 36 2.43 7.27 -6.24
CA PHE A 36 2.17 6.71 -4.91
C PHE A 36 2.79 7.58 -3.80
N LEU A 37 3.94 8.23 -4.04
CA LEU A 37 4.58 9.14 -3.10
C LEU A 37 3.72 10.38 -2.76
N LEU A 38 2.73 10.69 -3.59
CA LEU A 38 1.85 11.85 -3.48
C LEU A 38 0.43 11.44 -3.06
N ASP A 39 0.21 10.16 -2.79
CA ASP A 39 -1.10 9.65 -2.42
C ASP A 39 -1.41 9.98 -0.95
N PRO A 40 -2.50 10.72 -0.65
CA PRO A 40 -2.80 11.17 0.71
C PRO A 40 -3.48 10.09 1.57
N THR A 41 -3.74 8.89 1.01
CA THR A 41 -4.59 7.89 1.66
C THR A 41 -3.96 7.35 2.94
N TYR A 42 -2.63 7.15 2.95
CA TYR A 42 -1.94 6.70 4.15
C TYR A 42 -2.03 7.73 5.29
N GLU A 43 -1.81 9.02 5.00
CA GLU A 43 -1.90 10.08 6.01
C GLU A 43 -3.31 10.15 6.62
N LYS A 44 -4.34 10.08 5.78
CA LYS A 44 -5.74 10.01 6.24
C LYS A 44 -6.04 8.76 7.06
N LEU A 45 -5.43 7.63 6.73
CA LEU A 45 -5.53 6.40 7.52
C LEU A 45 -4.90 6.60 8.90
N GLU A 46 -3.70 7.17 8.99
CA GLU A 46 -3.02 7.47 10.26
C GLU A 46 -3.82 8.45 11.13
N GLU A 47 -4.42 9.49 10.53
CA GLU A 47 -5.34 10.40 11.20
C GLU A 47 -6.58 9.67 11.74
N SER A 48 -7.18 8.79 10.93
CA SER A 48 -8.37 8.02 11.34
C SER A 48 -8.06 7.08 12.50
N VAL A 49 -6.90 6.41 12.49
CA VAL A 49 -6.44 5.55 13.58
C VAL A 49 -6.21 6.37 14.85
N SER A 50 -5.56 7.52 14.73
CA SER A 50 -5.27 8.41 15.87
C SER A 50 -6.55 8.98 16.50
N ALA A 51 -7.57 9.25 15.69
CA ALA A 51 -8.86 9.74 16.13
C ALA A 51 -9.82 8.64 16.62
N GLY A 52 -9.47 7.36 16.43
CA GLY A 52 -10.39 6.24 16.69
C GLY A 52 -11.61 6.21 15.76
N ASP A 53 -11.53 6.89 14.61
CA ASP A 53 -12.61 6.95 13.62
C ASP A 53 -12.67 5.64 12.83
N ARG A 54 -13.48 4.70 13.31
CA ARG A 54 -13.65 3.38 12.68
C ARG A 54 -14.09 3.46 11.22
N GLN A 55 -14.97 4.40 10.88
CA GLN A 55 -15.44 4.56 9.51
C GLN A 55 -14.33 5.10 8.62
N GLY A 56 -13.57 6.09 9.10
CA GLY A 56 -12.37 6.61 8.45
C GLY A 56 -11.32 5.53 8.23
N ILE A 57 -11.06 4.68 9.23
CA ILE A 57 -10.11 3.56 9.12
C ILE A 57 -10.55 2.60 8.02
N GLU A 58 -11.82 2.18 8.00
CA GLU A 58 -12.30 1.26 6.96
C GLU A 58 -12.14 1.87 5.55
N ILE A 59 -12.58 3.12 5.35
CA ILE A 59 -12.56 3.78 4.04
C ILE A 59 -11.12 3.97 3.55
N ASN A 60 -10.24 4.50 4.40
CA ASN A 60 -8.86 4.80 4.00
C ASN A 60 -8.04 3.52 3.83
N ALA A 61 -8.19 2.51 4.69
CA ALA A 61 -7.52 1.22 4.52
C ALA A 61 -8.03 0.49 3.26
N HIS A 62 -9.34 0.55 2.97
CA HIS A 62 -9.89 -0.03 1.73
C HIS A 62 -9.35 0.66 0.48
N THR A 63 -9.23 1.97 0.51
CA THR A 63 -8.66 2.77 -0.58
C THR A 63 -7.19 2.42 -0.79
N LEU A 64 -6.39 2.39 0.28
CA LEU A 64 -4.97 2.06 0.22
C LEU A 64 -4.73 0.63 -0.27
N LYS A 65 -5.57 -0.33 0.15
CA LYS A 65 -5.60 -1.70 -0.39
C LYS A 65 -5.76 -1.70 -1.91
N GLY A 66 -6.68 -0.91 -2.45
CA GLY A 66 -6.92 -0.82 -3.89
C GLY A 66 -5.72 -0.25 -4.64
N VAL A 67 -5.13 0.83 -4.12
CA VAL A 67 -3.92 1.43 -4.68
C VAL A 67 -2.76 0.44 -4.67
N ALA A 68 -2.49 -0.19 -3.52
CA ALA A 68 -1.45 -1.21 -3.38
C ALA A 68 -1.65 -2.39 -4.34
N GLY A 69 -2.89 -2.88 -4.48
CA GLY A 69 -3.22 -3.96 -5.39
C GLY A 69 -2.97 -3.62 -6.87
N ASN A 70 -3.35 -2.40 -7.28
CA ASN A 70 -3.13 -1.93 -8.65
C ASN A 70 -1.64 -1.82 -8.99
N LEU A 71 -0.83 -1.40 -8.02
CA LEU A 71 0.63 -1.28 -8.16
C LEU A 71 1.38 -2.57 -7.87
N GLY A 72 0.70 -3.64 -7.43
CA GLY A 72 1.36 -4.92 -7.12
C GLY A 72 2.19 -4.91 -5.84
N PHE A 73 1.87 -4.05 -4.88
CA PHE A 73 2.44 -4.07 -3.54
C PHE A 73 1.67 -5.07 -2.67
N CYS A 74 1.87 -6.37 -2.91
CA CYS A 74 1.04 -7.44 -2.37
C CYS A 74 1.02 -7.48 -0.83
N SER A 75 2.15 -7.22 -0.17
CA SER A 75 2.23 -7.20 1.30
C SER A 75 1.35 -6.09 1.88
N LEU A 76 1.47 -4.86 1.36
CA LEU A 76 0.66 -3.73 1.80
C LEU A 76 -0.84 -3.97 1.49
N GLN A 77 -1.14 -4.56 0.34
CA GLN A 77 -2.50 -4.92 -0.02
C GLN A 77 -3.11 -5.91 0.99
N SER A 78 -2.37 -6.96 1.37
CA SER A 78 -2.82 -7.97 2.34
C SER A 78 -3.05 -7.36 3.72
N GLU A 79 -2.10 -6.57 4.20
CA GLU A 79 -2.18 -5.92 5.52
C GLU A 79 -3.35 -4.94 5.60
N CYS A 80 -3.58 -4.14 4.56
CA CYS A 80 -4.76 -3.28 4.48
C CYS A 80 -6.06 -4.08 4.43
N ALA A 81 -6.06 -5.26 3.79
CA ALA A 81 -7.24 -6.13 3.77
C ALA A 81 -7.54 -6.73 5.15
N GLU A 82 -6.50 -7.12 5.89
CA GLU A 82 -6.61 -7.58 7.28
C GLU A 82 -7.15 -6.46 8.19
N LEU A 83 -6.65 -5.23 8.06
CA LEU A 83 -7.13 -4.09 8.82
C LEU A 83 -8.61 -3.79 8.54
N VAL A 84 -9.04 -3.82 7.27
CA VAL A 84 -10.47 -3.70 6.90
C VAL A 84 -11.29 -4.85 7.50
N GLY A 85 -10.78 -6.08 7.47
CA GLY A 85 -11.44 -7.25 8.05
C GLY A 85 -11.66 -7.11 9.56
N CYS A 86 -10.62 -6.66 10.27
CA CYS A 86 -10.65 -6.38 11.71
C CYS A 86 -11.77 -5.39 12.07
N ILE A 87 -11.92 -4.27 11.32
CA ILE A 87 -13.00 -3.31 11.54
C ILE A 87 -14.39 -3.92 11.35
N ARG A 88 -14.57 -4.73 10.29
CA ARG A 88 -15.85 -5.37 9.94
C ARG A 88 -16.28 -6.47 10.89
N LEU A 89 -15.33 -7.06 11.60
CA LEU A 89 -15.56 -8.08 12.63
C LEU A 89 -15.67 -7.49 14.04
N ASP A 90 -15.70 -6.16 14.18
CA ASP A 90 -15.71 -5.45 15.46
C ASP A 90 -14.50 -5.77 16.37
N ASN A 91 -13.38 -6.24 15.80
CA ASN A 91 -12.20 -6.67 16.55
C ASN A 91 -11.21 -5.52 16.79
N ASN A 92 -11.65 -4.48 17.50
CA ASN A 92 -10.89 -3.24 17.63
C ASN A 92 -9.54 -3.40 18.36
N GLU A 93 -9.37 -4.46 19.14
CA GLU A 93 -8.14 -4.76 19.88
C GLU A 93 -6.94 -5.01 18.95
N GLN A 94 -7.19 -5.48 17.72
CA GLN A 94 -6.14 -5.75 16.74
C GLN A 94 -5.73 -4.54 15.89
N ILE A 95 -6.48 -3.43 15.93
CA ILE A 95 -6.21 -2.24 15.11
C ILE A 95 -4.77 -1.73 15.29
N PRO A 96 -4.23 -1.56 16.52
CA PRO A 96 -2.88 -1.03 16.68
C PRO A 96 -1.80 -1.92 16.03
N GLU A 97 -1.88 -3.23 16.23
CA GLU A 97 -0.92 -4.18 15.66
C GLU A 97 -0.98 -4.21 14.13
N LEU A 98 -2.19 -4.29 13.57
CA LEU A 98 -2.40 -4.32 12.12
C LEU A 98 -1.98 -3.00 11.47
N PHE A 99 -2.25 -1.87 12.12
CA PHE A 99 -1.82 -0.58 11.62
C PHE A 99 -0.30 -0.42 11.63
N GLU A 100 0.40 -0.89 12.67
CA GLU A 100 1.87 -0.85 12.70
C GLU A 100 2.50 -1.69 11.57
N ARG A 101 1.88 -2.82 11.20
CA ARG A 101 2.29 -3.59 10.01
C ARG A 101 2.13 -2.77 8.73
N VAL A 102 0.96 -2.18 8.52
CA VAL A 102 0.69 -1.29 7.37
C VAL A 102 1.71 -0.14 7.31
N LYS A 103 1.98 0.52 8.45
CA LYS A 103 2.94 1.62 8.58
C LYS A 103 4.36 1.22 8.22
N SER A 104 4.84 0.09 8.74
CA SER A 104 6.16 -0.44 8.46
C SER A 104 6.33 -0.73 6.96
N THR A 105 5.38 -1.46 6.38
CA THR A 105 5.39 -1.84 4.96
C THR A 105 5.28 -0.61 4.05
N TYR A 106 4.37 0.32 4.34
CA TYR A 106 4.23 1.58 3.61
C TYR A 106 5.53 2.38 3.63
N THR A 107 6.14 2.54 4.81
CA THR A 107 7.40 3.27 4.97
C THR A 107 8.53 2.65 4.15
N ASN A 108 8.65 1.32 4.15
CA ASN A 108 9.61 0.61 3.33
C ASN A 108 9.38 0.85 1.83
N ILE A 109 8.13 0.75 1.36
CA ILE A 109 7.76 1.05 -0.04
C ILE A 109 8.18 2.47 -0.42
N ILE A 110 7.87 3.48 0.39
CA ILE A 110 8.26 4.87 0.14
C ILE A 110 9.78 5.02 0.04
N GLN A 111 10.53 4.38 0.94
CA GLN A 111 11.99 4.42 0.93
C GLN A 111 12.58 3.80 -0.34
N VAL A 112 12.04 2.67 -0.81
CA VAL A 112 12.49 2.00 -2.03
C VAL A 112 12.13 2.84 -3.27
N ILE A 113 10.89 3.34 -3.37
CA ILE A 113 10.46 4.18 -4.51
C ILE A 113 11.32 5.45 -4.60
N LYS A 114 11.73 6.06 -3.49
CA LYS A 114 12.61 7.23 -3.49
C LYS A 114 14.01 6.98 -4.08
N LYS A 115 14.42 5.72 -4.28
CA LYS A 115 15.66 5.36 -5.00
C LYS A 115 15.49 5.36 -6.52
N LEU A 116 14.24 5.48 -7.00
CA LEU A 116 13.84 5.52 -8.39
C LEU A 116 13.85 6.98 -8.88
N ASP A 117 15.01 7.50 -9.30
CA ASP A 117 15.15 8.82 -9.94
C ASP A 117 14.18 9.03 -11.11
#